data_AF-A0A929F9Q4-F1
#
_entry.id   AF-A0A929F9Q4-F1
#
_cell.length_a   1.000
_cell.length_b   1.000
_cell.length_c   1.000
_cell.angle_alpha   90.00
_cell.angle_beta   90.00
_cell.angle_gamma   90.00
#
_symmetry.space_group_name_H-M   'P 1'
#
loop_
_entity.id
_entity.type
_entity.pdbx_description
1 polymer ?
#
loop_
_entity_poly.entity_id
_entity_poly.type
_entity_poly.pdbx_seq_one_letter_code
_entity_poly.pdbx_strand_id
1 'polypeptide(L)'
;PLLEEGFVPLKFSGSGFSKNAAGDVVPFQMGTQSEELQELMAERGEQDPTTIWNILSEAKYNPRCRSIAVQAWGGFGKTTLMKHLAFTYAHNPGKARRNKAPKLVPALLFLRKWKEVLTRESPPALPELIENYYIPSLPELDEVTVPKDWAKNALRNGKLLVMFDGFDEVAEANRPAISEWISEQIRNYSESVFILTSRPGGYKHYTAEKPKTNLLVNPFNEDQREAFVRKWYSCQERYGRSQSKKNAAAVAAIANKKADDLLEQIEGREELQAMATNPLLLNMIATFHRFYPGSELPRKRAELYQEICRLQLGDRPRARQIDMLLPAESNQQVLQALALEMTKRDVEIISDDELLALLKGYLAVIDGTVSAAALMKKIIRVSELLVEREPKEYQFAHKSLQEYLTAAEIKQQQLEHLLIEKNEAWRGTVLLYAAQVTPTLLIEGLCDVGAENALTLAYDCWYENSARRIPESTYKRVMELSYGILEQYMQDRKWKEADRYTYQVMVQACNQESYLTLHNLRNFPCEDLNRVDDLWLKHSNNTLGFSVQKEIWLDVGGKLDFGKDIQSASKAFQKFGDQVGWRENGQWVYYQGISFDSPGEKPGSLPIIERIIRRWVGCLLSHPGLQSVTHKAFRSS
;
A
#
# COMPACT_ATOMS: atom_id res chain seq x y z
N PRO A 1 1.48 22.94 -7.13
CA PRO A 1 0.69 23.22 -5.90
C PRO A 1 1.61 23.42 -4.70
N LEU A 2 1.41 24.48 -3.92
CA LEU A 2 2.05 24.61 -2.61
C LEU A 2 1.52 23.47 -1.70
N LEU A 3 2.43 22.80 -0.99
CA LEU A 3 2.13 21.71 -0.04
C LEU A 3 1.03 22.08 0.97
N GLU A 4 0.84 23.37 1.25
CA GLU A 4 -0.20 23.85 2.16
C GLU A 4 -1.61 23.86 1.54
N GLU A 5 -1.76 24.30 0.29
CA GLU A 5 -3.05 24.53 -0.35
C GLU A 5 -3.66 23.23 -0.91
N GLY A 6 -2.81 22.33 -1.41
CA GLY A 6 -3.23 21.10 -2.08
C GLY A 6 -3.34 19.86 -1.19
N PHE A 7 -2.89 19.91 0.07
CA PHE A 7 -2.86 18.73 0.93
C PHE A 7 -4.26 18.31 1.41
N VAL A 8 -4.56 17.02 1.25
CA VAL A 8 -5.72 16.35 1.84
C VAL A 8 -5.21 15.41 2.94
N PRO A 9 -5.70 15.54 4.20
CA PRO A 9 -5.28 14.69 5.29
C PRO A 9 -5.50 13.21 4.99
N LEU A 10 -4.48 12.39 5.23
CA LEU A 10 -4.63 10.94 5.20
C LEU A 10 -5.41 10.45 6.42
N LYS A 11 -6.26 9.47 6.19
CA LYS A 11 -7.01 8.73 7.21
C LYS A 11 -6.33 7.39 7.44
N PHE A 12 -6.27 6.93 8.69
CA PHE A 12 -5.54 5.71 9.06
C PHE A 12 -6.45 4.65 9.69
N SER A 13 -6.12 3.39 9.45
CA SER A 13 -6.58 2.21 10.19
C SER A 13 -5.40 1.56 10.93
N GLY A 14 -5.67 0.69 11.91
CA GLY A 14 -4.62 -0.06 12.61
C GLY A 14 -4.03 0.62 13.85
N SER A 15 -3.46 -0.22 14.72
CA SER A 15 -3.06 -0.03 16.14
C SER A 15 -4.17 0.06 17.17
N GLY A 16 -5.39 0.21 16.67
CA GLY A 16 -6.58 0.27 17.45
C GLY A 16 -6.65 1.54 18.25
N PHE A 17 -7.25 2.58 17.69
CA PHE A 17 -7.55 3.78 18.44
C PHE A 17 -8.98 4.18 18.08
N SER A 18 -9.91 4.07 19.03
CA SER A 18 -11.25 4.65 18.99
C SER A 18 -11.31 5.83 19.95
N LYS A 19 -12.27 6.74 19.78
CA LYS A 19 -12.58 7.74 20.80
C LYS A 19 -13.77 7.25 21.62
N ASN A 20 -13.61 7.17 22.94
CA ASN A 20 -14.75 6.90 23.82
C ASN A 20 -15.74 8.09 23.82
N ALA A 21 -16.91 7.94 24.43
CA ALA A 21 -17.92 9.01 24.55
C ALA A 21 -17.42 10.28 25.27
N ALA A 22 -16.28 10.21 25.98
CA ALA A 22 -15.62 11.34 26.63
C ALA A 22 -14.56 12.03 25.74
N GLY A 23 -14.23 11.46 24.57
CA GLY A 23 -13.27 11.98 23.61
C GLY A 23 -11.84 11.45 23.76
N ASP A 24 -11.59 10.49 24.65
CA ASP A 24 -10.27 9.90 24.88
C ASP A 24 -9.95 8.81 23.86
N VAL A 25 -8.70 8.76 23.43
CA VAL A 25 -8.19 7.79 22.45
C VAL A 25 -7.87 6.45 23.14
N VAL A 26 -8.64 5.39 22.84
CA VAL A 26 -8.54 4.05 23.46
C VAL A 26 -8.18 2.92 22.47
N PRO A 27 -7.37 1.92 22.88
CA PRO A 27 -7.02 0.74 22.10
C PRO A 27 -8.21 -0.01 21.44
N PHE A 28 -8.18 -0.31 20.14
CA PHE A 28 -9.14 -1.19 19.43
C PHE A 28 -8.61 -2.64 19.42
N GLN A 29 -9.51 -3.59 19.63
CA GLN A 29 -9.24 -5.03 19.48
C GLN A 29 -9.55 -5.49 18.04
N MET A 30 -8.62 -6.26 17.46
CA MET A 30 -8.63 -6.98 16.17
C MET A 30 -9.46 -6.45 14.96
N GLY A 31 -8.76 -6.33 13.81
CA GLY A 31 -9.20 -7.02 12.59
C GLY A 31 -9.99 -6.27 11.53
N THR A 32 -10.12 -4.95 11.59
CA THR A 32 -11.03 -4.25 10.66
C THR A 32 -10.31 -3.43 9.57
N GLN A 33 -10.73 -3.62 8.31
CA GLN A 33 -10.44 -2.75 7.16
C GLN A 33 -11.75 -2.24 6.50
N SER A 34 -11.60 -1.41 5.48
CA SER A 34 -12.21 -0.08 5.32
C SER A 34 -13.70 0.05 4.97
N GLU A 35 -14.38 -0.97 4.45
CA GLU A 35 -15.82 -0.85 4.08
C GLU A 35 -16.73 -1.40 5.18
N GLU A 36 -16.42 -2.59 5.70
CA GLU A 36 -17.17 -3.19 6.81
C GLU A 36 -16.95 -2.43 8.12
N LEU A 37 -15.80 -1.75 8.28
CA LEU A 37 -15.58 -0.77 9.36
C LEU A 37 -16.53 0.41 9.21
N GLN A 38 -16.75 0.91 8.00
CA GLN A 38 -17.66 2.03 7.78
C GLN A 38 -19.11 1.64 8.06
N GLU A 39 -19.55 0.44 7.65
CA GLU A 39 -20.87 -0.10 8.03
C GLU A 39 -21.00 -0.33 9.54
N LEU A 40 -19.99 -0.92 10.19
CA LEU A 40 -19.98 -1.15 11.64
C LEU A 40 -19.90 0.16 12.46
N MET A 41 -19.21 1.18 11.94
CA MET A 41 -19.11 2.51 12.55
C MET A 41 -20.39 3.31 12.38
N ALA A 42 -21.04 3.20 11.21
CA ALA A 42 -22.34 3.80 10.92
C ALA A 42 -23.45 3.22 11.81
N GLU A 43 -23.45 1.90 12.06
CA GLU A 43 -24.42 1.24 12.94
C GLU A 43 -24.19 1.53 14.44
N ARG A 44 -22.97 1.89 14.86
CA ARG A 44 -22.61 2.17 16.27
C ARG A 44 -22.55 3.65 16.65
N GLY A 45 -22.64 4.56 15.69
CA GLY A 45 -22.43 6.00 15.94
C GLY A 45 -21.02 6.33 16.45
N GLU A 46 -20.02 5.48 16.16
CA GLU A 46 -18.63 5.66 16.59
C GLU A 46 -17.77 6.31 15.48
N GLN A 47 -16.90 7.23 15.90
CA GLN A 47 -16.41 8.43 15.17
C GLN A 47 -15.46 8.22 13.98
N ASP A 48 -15.44 9.24 13.11
CA ASP A 48 -14.54 9.52 11.97
C ASP A 48 -13.12 8.90 12.05
N PRO A 49 -12.57 8.36 10.92
CA PRO A 49 -11.21 7.84 10.87
C PRO A 49 -10.14 8.82 11.38
N THR A 50 -9.20 8.31 12.16
CA THR A 50 -8.16 9.12 12.84
C THR A 50 -7.16 9.70 11.83
N THR A 51 -6.76 10.96 12.02
CA THR A 51 -5.67 11.60 11.25
C THR A 51 -4.35 11.58 12.03
N ILE A 52 -3.22 11.87 11.37
CA ILE A 52 -1.92 11.90 12.04
C ILE A 52 -1.89 12.92 13.18
N TRP A 53 -2.65 14.00 13.06
CA TRP A 53 -2.69 15.07 14.04
C TRP A 53 -3.36 14.64 15.33
N ASN A 54 -4.38 13.78 15.24
CA ASN A 54 -5.02 13.15 16.39
C ASN A 54 -4.05 12.23 17.15
N ILE A 55 -3.12 11.58 16.46
CA ILE A 55 -2.13 10.70 17.10
C ILE A 55 -1.03 11.54 17.75
N LEU A 56 -0.57 12.57 17.05
CA LEU A 56 0.44 13.50 17.56
C LEU A 56 -0.07 14.29 18.77
N SER A 57 -1.36 14.59 18.88
CA SER A 57 -1.91 15.24 20.09
C SER A 57 -1.77 14.38 21.34
N GLU A 58 -1.83 13.06 21.19
CA GLU A 58 -1.68 12.10 22.29
C GLU A 58 -0.23 11.79 22.64
N ALA A 59 0.74 12.17 21.81
CA ALA A 59 2.16 11.88 22.04
C ALA A 59 2.69 12.44 23.37
N LYS A 60 2.05 13.48 23.93
CA LYS A 60 2.41 14.01 25.24
C LYS A 60 2.07 13.04 26.39
N TYR A 61 0.97 12.32 26.28
CA TYR A 61 0.40 11.51 27.37
C TYR A 61 0.58 10.00 27.15
N ASN A 62 0.71 9.57 25.89
CA ASN A 62 0.82 8.17 25.51
C ASN A 62 2.16 7.90 24.81
N PRO A 63 3.11 7.20 25.47
CA PRO A 63 4.38 6.82 24.86
C PRO A 63 4.25 6.00 23.57
N ARG A 64 3.15 5.26 23.38
CA ARG A 64 2.91 4.51 22.12
C ARG A 64 2.74 5.44 20.93
N CYS A 65 2.23 6.66 21.14
CA CYS A 65 2.05 7.68 20.10
C CYS A 65 3.35 8.44 19.77
N ARG A 66 4.49 8.05 20.38
CA ARG A 66 5.82 8.57 20.07
C ARG A 66 6.62 7.66 19.15
N SER A 67 6.15 6.45 18.87
CA SER A 67 6.83 5.48 18.01
C SER A 67 5.84 4.90 17.01
N ILE A 68 5.82 5.48 15.81
CA ILE A 68 4.79 5.26 14.80
C ILE A 68 5.41 4.69 13.52
N ALA A 69 4.84 3.61 13.00
CA ALA A 69 5.04 3.15 11.63
C ALA A 69 3.80 3.46 10.79
N VAL A 70 3.96 4.14 9.66
CA VAL A 70 2.92 4.45 8.68
C VAL A 70 3.16 3.60 7.43
N GLN A 71 2.27 2.64 7.22
CA GLN A 71 2.30 1.72 6.09
C GLN A 71 1.28 2.12 5.04
N ALA A 72 1.65 2.02 3.76
CA ALA A 72 0.74 2.21 2.64
C ALA A 72 1.32 1.65 1.34
N TRP A 73 0.48 1.30 0.38
CA TRP A 73 0.90 0.98 -0.98
C TRP A 73 1.43 2.22 -1.73
N GLY A 74 1.98 2.01 -2.93
CA GLY A 74 2.54 3.07 -3.77
C GLY A 74 1.47 4.10 -4.17
N GLY A 75 1.82 5.39 -4.15
CA GLY A 75 0.91 6.49 -4.52
C GLY A 75 -0.03 7.02 -3.42
N PHE A 76 -0.10 6.37 -2.25
CA PHE A 76 -0.97 6.75 -1.12
C PHE A 76 -0.50 7.98 -0.30
N GLY A 77 0.54 8.68 -0.77
CA GLY A 77 0.92 9.98 -0.18
C GLY A 77 1.75 9.92 1.10
N LYS A 78 2.42 8.81 1.44
CA LYS A 78 3.32 8.71 2.62
C LYS A 78 4.38 9.81 2.65
N THR A 79 5.15 9.97 1.57
CA THR A 79 6.14 11.04 1.45
C THR A 79 5.50 12.43 1.48
N THR A 80 4.30 12.57 0.89
CA THR A 80 3.56 13.84 0.93
C THR A 80 3.13 14.20 2.35
N LEU A 81 2.70 13.22 3.16
CA LEU A 81 2.43 13.39 4.58
C LEU A 81 3.67 13.85 5.34
N MET A 82 4.82 13.19 5.14
CA MET A 82 6.07 13.54 5.80
C MET A 82 6.52 14.96 5.45
N LYS A 83 6.46 15.33 4.16
CA LYS A 83 6.74 16.70 3.69
C LYS A 83 5.75 17.72 4.26
N HIS A 84 4.46 17.40 4.32
CA HIS A 84 3.45 18.29 4.90
C HIS A 84 3.67 18.50 6.41
N LEU A 85 4.06 17.47 7.16
CA LEU A 85 4.41 17.60 8.58
C LEU A 85 5.63 18.51 8.75
N ALA A 86 6.72 18.24 8.02
CA ALA A 86 7.92 19.09 8.05
C ALA A 86 7.59 20.55 7.73
N PHE A 87 6.84 20.78 6.63
CA PHE A 87 6.39 22.12 6.24
C PHE A 87 5.52 22.77 7.33
N THR A 88 4.54 22.05 7.88
CA THR A 88 3.62 22.58 8.89
C THR A 88 4.35 22.97 10.17
N TYR A 89 5.25 22.14 10.68
CA TYR A 89 6.00 22.45 11.89
C TYR A 89 6.99 23.61 11.68
N ALA A 90 7.57 23.74 10.49
CA ALA A 90 8.50 24.81 10.17
C ALA A 90 7.81 26.17 9.89
N HIS A 91 6.76 26.18 9.07
CA HIS A 91 6.16 27.42 8.54
C HIS A 91 4.82 27.79 9.19
N ASN A 92 4.08 26.84 9.76
CA ASN A 92 2.76 27.08 10.34
C ASN A 92 2.60 26.35 11.70
N PRO A 93 3.45 26.63 12.70
CA PRO A 93 3.38 25.95 14.00
C PRO A 93 2.04 26.19 14.71
N GLY A 94 1.32 27.26 14.36
CA GLY A 94 -0.04 27.52 14.82
C GLY A 94 -1.06 26.45 14.40
N LYS A 95 -0.85 25.78 13.25
CA LYS A 95 -1.67 24.63 12.83
C LYS A 95 -1.45 23.41 13.72
N ALA A 96 -0.20 23.09 14.08
CA ALA A 96 0.09 22.03 15.04
C ALA A 96 -0.59 22.31 16.40
N ARG A 97 -0.48 23.55 16.89
CA ARG A 97 -1.14 24.00 18.12
C ARG A 97 -2.67 23.89 18.07
N ARG A 98 -3.31 24.29 16.96
CA ARG A 98 -4.77 24.14 16.76
C ARG A 98 -5.23 22.68 16.83
N ASN A 99 -4.38 21.76 16.39
CA ASN A 99 -4.61 20.32 16.50
C ASN A 99 -4.18 19.73 17.86
N LYS A 100 -3.83 20.57 18.85
CA LYS A 100 -3.34 20.15 20.18
C LYS A 100 -2.06 19.30 20.13
N ALA A 101 -1.31 19.34 19.04
CA ALA A 101 -0.05 18.62 18.89
C ALA A 101 1.09 19.34 19.64
N PRO A 102 2.09 18.61 20.18
CA PRO A 102 3.25 19.21 20.84
C PRO A 102 4.06 20.07 19.87
N LYS A 103 4.75 21.09 20.38
CA LYS A 103 5.69 21.88 19.57
C LYS A 103 6.97 21.08 19.36
N LEU A 104 7.21 20.66 18.12
CA LEU A 104 8.36 19.83 17.72
C LEU A 104 9.15 20.51 16.61
N VAL A 105 10.44 20.18 16.52
CA VAL A 105 11.32 20.51 15.41
C VAL A 105 11.38 19.29 14.47
N PRO A 106 11.04 19.43 13.18
CA PRO A 106 11.02 18.29 12.26
C PRO A 106 12.42 17.97 11.73
N ALA A 107 12.80 16.70 11.73
CA ALA A 107 13.96 16.17 11.01
C ALA A 107 13.48 15.10 10.03
N LEU A 108 13.42 15.46 8.74
CA LEU A 108 12.97 14.56 7.67
C LEU A 108 14.16 13.87 7.00
N LEU A 109 14.35 12.59 7.34
CA LEU A 109 15.45 11.75 6.87
C LEU A 109 14.92 10.75 5.84
N PHE A 110 15.27 10.97 4.56
CA PHE A 110 14.98 9.99 3.50
C PHE A 110 15.97 8.81 3.61
N LEU A 111 15.50 7.62 3.95
CA LEU A 111 16.38 6.47 4.22
C LEU A 111 17.24 6.09 3.01
N ARG A 112 16.69 6.23 1.79
CA ARG A 112 17.46 6.04 0.54
C ARG A 112 18.74 6.89 0.44
N LYS A 113 18.76 8.09 1.03
CA LYS A 113 19.91 9.01 1.02
C LYS A 113 20.98 8.61 2.04
N TRP A 114 20.57 7.95 3.12
CA TRP A 114 21.45 7.62 4.25
C TRP A 114 21.86 6.15 4.30
N LYS A 115 21.36 5.30 3.39
CA LYS A 115 21.60 3.85 3.38
C LYS A 115 23.09 3.50 3.54
N GLU A 116 23.98 4.13 2.77
CA GLU A 116 25.42 3.84 2.80
C GLU A 116 26.10 4.29 4.10
N VAL A 117 25.59 5.35 4.73
CA VAL A 117 26.09 5.84 6.02
C VAL A 117 25.63 4.92 7.15
N LEU A 118 24.39 4.44 7.07
CA LEU A 118 23.75 3.60 8.08
C LEU A 118 24.17 2.13 8.03
N THR A 119 24.77 1.67 6.93
CA THR A 119 25.24 0.29 6.75
C THR A 119 26.75 0.12 6.91
N ARG A 120 27.46 1.14 7.42
CA ARG A 120 28.89 1.05 7.74
C ARG A 120 29.09 0.14 8.96
N GLU A 121 30.32 -0.38 9.15
CA GLU A 121 30.66 -1.18 10.35
C GLU A 121 30.36 -0.43 11.66
N SER A 122 30.54 0.89 11.66
CA SER A 122 30.19 1.78 12.78
C SER A 122 29.33 2.94 12.27
N PRO A 123 27.99 2.77 12.18
CA PRO A 123 27.11 3.84 11.75
C PRO A 123 27.04 4.95 12.82
N PRO A 124 26.91 6.23 12.42
CA PRO A 124 26.76 7.32 13.38
C PRO A 124 25.46 7.17 14.19
N ALA A 125 25.48 7.60 15.45
CA ALA A 125 24.26 7.70 16.25
C ALA A 125 23.33 8.79 15.66
N LEU A 126 22.04 8.75 15.99
CA LEU A 126 21.07 9.72 15.44
C LEU A 126 21.47 11.21 15.64
N PRO A 127 21.99 11.65 16.81
CA PRO A 127 22.46 13.04 16.95
C PRO A 127 23.56 13.40 15.94
N GLU A 128 24.52 12.51 15.74
CA GLU A 128 25.65 12.72 14.82
C GLU A 128 25.18 12.70 13.37
N LEU A 129 24.24 11.81 13.02
CA LEU A 129 23.60 11.83 11.71
C LEU A 129 22.92 13.17 11.45
N ILE A 130 22.19 13.71 12.44
CA ILE A 130 21.49 14.99 12.31
C ILE A 130 22.49 16.15 12.15
N GLU A 131 23.48 16.25 13.03
CA GLU A 131 24.41 17.39 13.09
C GLU A 131 25.46 17.37 11.98
N ASN A 132 26.07 16.21 11.71
CA ASN A 132 27.24 16.12 10.84
C ASN A 132 26.89 15.77 9.39
N TYR A 133 25.69 15.27 9.12
CA TYR A 133 25.29 14.83 7.78
C TYR A 133 24.01 15.50 7.29
N TYR A 134 22.92 15.42 8.07
CA TYR A 134 21.62 15.93 7.63
C TYR A 134 21.61 17.45 7.50
N ILE A 135 21.95 18.19 8.55
CA ILE A 135 21.94 19.66 8.54
C ILE A 135 22.87 20.19 7.42
N PRO A 136 24.14 19.76 7.31
CA PRO A 136 25.02 20.20 6.22
C PRO A 136 24.50 19.88 4.81
N SER A 137 23.63 18.88 4.67
CA SER A 137 23.04 18.50 3.37
C SER A 137 21.84 19.33 2.94
N LEU A 138 21.32 20.23 3.80
CA LEU A 138 20.16 21.05 3.45
C LEU A 138 20.58 22.21 2.53
N PRO A 139 19.79 22.51 1.49
CA PRO A 139 20.07 23.61 0.57
C PRO A 139 19.95 24.97 1.28
N GLU A 140 20.70 25.96 0.79
CA GLU A 140 20.61 27.37 1.22
C GLU A 140 20.99 27.64 2.70
N LEU A 141 21.80 26.79 3.31
CA LEU A 141 22.40 27.08 4.62
C LEU A 141 23.73 27.83 4.45
N ASP A 142 23.67 29.15 4.38
CA ASP A 142 24.84 29.98 4.68
C ASP A 142 25.07 29.96 6.21
N GLU A 143 26.12 29.26 6.65
CA GLU A 143 26.70 29.27 8.01
C GLU A 143 25.73 29.07 9.21
N VAL A 144 24.88 28.03 9.20
CA VAL A 144 24.18 27.63 10.43
C VAL A 144 25.10 26.84 11.35
N THR A 145 25.66 27.52 12.35
CA THR A 145 26.35 26.85 13.47
C THR A 145 25.32 26.34 14.48
N VAL A 146 25.11 25.02 14.52
CA VAL A 146 24.34 24.38 15.59
C VAL A 146 25.15 24.33 16.89
N PRO A 147 24.54 24.60 18.06
CA PRO A 147 25.22 24.41 19.34
C PRO A 147 25.71 22.98 19.53
N LYS A 148 26.81 22.81 20.27
CA LYS A 148 27.33 21.49 20.61
C LYS A 148 26.26 20.63 21.29
N ASP A 149 26.15 19.37 20.88
CA ASP A 149 25.18 18.39 21.41
C ASP A 149 23.71 18.83 21.25
N TRP A 150 23.40 19.76 20.35
CA TRP A 150 22.05 20.29 20.17
C TRP A 150 21.04 19.18 19.83
N ALA A 151 21.34 18.33 18.86
CA ALA A 151 20.45 17.25 18.43
C ALA A 151 20.26 16.24 19.56
N LYS A 152 21.34 15.89 20.28
CA LYS A 152 21.29 14.97 21.43
C LYS A 152 20.39 15.52 22.54
N ASN A 153 20.55 16.80 22.87
CA ASN A 153 19.72 17.47 23.88
C ASN A 153 18.27 17.61 23.43
N ALA A 154 18.02 17.96 22.16
CA ALA A 154 16.68 18.07 21.60
C ALA A 154 15.96 16.71 21.57
N LEU A 155 16.69 15.63 21.26
CA LEU A 155 16.17 14.26 21.26
C LEU A 155 15.77 13.82 22.69
N ARG A 156 16.66 14.04 23.67
CA ARG A 156 16.41 13.69 25.08
C ARG A 156 15.27 14.49 25.70
N ASN A 157 15.11 15.75 25.31
CA ASN A 157 14.07 16.63 25.82
C ASN A 157 12.73 16.51 25.07
N GLY A 158 12.59 15.51 24.18
CA GLY A 158 11.36 15.27 23.42
C GLY A 158 10.95 16.42 22.51
N LYS A 159 11.92 17.15 21.97
CA LYS A 159 11.68 18.33 21.11
C LYS A 159 11.71 18.00 19.62
N LEU A 160 12.16 16.81 19.24
CA LEU A 160 12.28 16.42 17.84
C LEU A 160 11.12 15.54 17.38
N LEU A 161 10.67 15.82 16.15
CA LEU A 161 9.89 14.93 15.32
C LEU A 161 10.83 14.34 14.28
N VAL A 162 11.29 13.11 14.50
CA VAL A 162 12.21 12.39 13.61
C VAL A 162 11.37 11.56 12.65
N MET A 163 11.54 11.81 11.35
CA MET A 163 10.75 11.19 10.28
C MET A 163 11.69 10.42 9.36
N PHE A 164 11.62 9.09 9.42
CA PHE A 164 12.33 8.19 8.51
C PHE A 164 11.40 7.84 7.34
N ASP A 165 11.67 8.40 6.17
CA ASP A 165 10.83 8.19 4.98
C ASP A 165 11.42 7.10 4.06
N GLY A 166 10.61 6.09 3.73
CA GLY A 166 10.89 5.11 2.67
C GLY A 166 11.77 3.94 3.09
N PHE A 167 11.39 3.17 4.12
CA PHE A 167 12.13 1.94 4.49
C PHE A 167 12.12 0.89 3.36
N ASP A 168 11.05 0.82 2.57
CA ASP A 168 10.96 -0.05 1.40
C ASP A 168 11.89 0.35 0.25
N GLU A 169 12.39 1.59 0.24
CA GLU A 169 13.33 2.11 -0.77
C GLU A 169 14.79 1.69 -0.48
N VAL A 170 15.04 0.95 0.60
CA VAL A 170 16.33 0.35 0.92
C VAL A 170 16.40 -1.07 0.34
N ALA A 171 17.54 -1.42 -0.25
CA ALA A 171 17.85 -2.77 -0.71
C ALA A 171 17.64 -3.81 0.39
N GLU A 172 17.06 -4.97 0.05
CA GLU A 172 16.63 -5.97 1.03
C GLU A 172 17.76 -6.43 1.97
N ALA A 173 18.96 -6.64 1.42
CA ALA A 173 20.14 -7.04 2.18
C ALA A 173 20.52 -6.06 3.32
N ASN A 174 20.19 -4.78 3.16
CA ASN A 174 20.52 -3.73 4.13
C ASN A 174 19.39 -3.48 5.15
N ARG A 175 18.17 -3.99 4.91
CA ARG A 175 17.00 -3.76 5.76
C ARG A 175 17.18 -4.25 7.20
N PRO A 176 17.80 -5.42 7.48
CA PRO A 176 18.03 -5.87 8.86
C PRO A 176 18.86 -4.87 9.67
N ALA A 177 20.05 -4.51 9.17
CA ALA A 177 20.96 -3.56 9.84
C ALA A 177 20.31 -2.19 10.07
N ILE A 178 19.60 -1.66 9.07
CA ILE A 178 18.90 -0.37 9.23
C ILE A 178 17.74 -0.49 10.23
N SER A 179 17.01 -1.60 10.25
CA SER A 179 15.94 -1.80 11.23
C SER A 179 16.46 -1.85 12.67
N GLU A 180 17.61 -2.51 12.89
CA GLU A 180 18.29 -2.56 14.18
C GLU A 180 18.71 -1.16 14.64
N TRP A 181 19.36 -0.41 13.74
CA TRP A 181 19.78 0.96 14.02
C TRP A 181 18.57 1.84 14.38
N ILE A 182 17.49 1.83 13.59
CA ILE A 182 16.28 2.62 13.86
C ILE A 182 15.67 2.25 15.23
N SER A 183 15.51 0.96 15.51
CA SER A 183 14.95 0.50 16.79
C SER A 183 15.82 0.91 17.97
N GLU A 184 17.14 0.89 17.82
CA GLU A 184 18.06 1.39 18.83
C GLU A 184 17.88 2.89 19.10
N GLN A 185 17.77 3.71 18.04
CA GLN A 185 17.55 5.15 18.21
C GLN A 185 16.20 5.46 18.88
N ILE A 186 15.14 4.73 18.53
CA ILE A 186 13.83 4.86 19.17
C ILE A 186 13.90 4.53 20.67
N ARG A 187 14.64 3.48 21.05
CA ARG A 187 14.85 3.11 22.46
C ARG A 187 15.66 4.16 23.21
N ASN A 188 16.74 4.65 22.61
CA ASN A 188 17.66 5.60 23.25
C ASN A 188 17.05 7.00 23.45
N TYR A 189 16.02 7.36 22.67
CA TYR A 189 15.41 8.69 22.67
C TYR A 189 13.87 8.65 22.76
N SER A 190 13.33 7.81 23.65
CA SER A 190 11.87 7.55 23.80
C SER A 190 10.99 8.77 24.10
N GLU A 191 11.59 9.90 24.50
CA GLU A 191 10.87 11.17 24.69
C GLU A 191 10.56 11.89 23.38
N SER A 192 11.33 11.64 22.31
CA SER A 192 11.08 12.20 20.98
C SER A 192 10.04 11.40 20.21
N VAL A 193 9.43 12.05 19.21
CA VAL A 193 8.44 11.41 18.35
C VAL A 193 9.12 10.91 17.07
N PHE A 194 8.92 9.64 16.78
CA PHE A 194 9.42 8.95 15.60
C PHE A 194 8.26 8.52 14.70
N ILE A 195 8.40 8.84 13.41
CA ILE A 195 7.53 8.32 12.36
C ILE A 195 8.40 7.61 11.33
N LEU A 196 8.11 6.34 11.05
CA LEU A 196 8.71 5.55 9.98
C LEU A 196 7.67 5.32 8.89
N THR A 197 8.00 5.52 7.61
CA THR A 197 7.12 5.10 6.51
C THR A 197 7.68 3.90 5.75
N SER A 198 6.79 3.00 5.32
CA SER A 198 7.15 1.86 4.48
C SER A 198 5.96 1.37 3.65
N ARG A 199 6.21 0.63 2.58
CA ARG A 199 5.21 -0.32 2.03
C ARG A 199 5.09 -1.55 2.92
N PRO A 200 3.91 -2.21 2.97
CA PRO A 200 3.74 -3.45 3.74
C PRO A 200 4.74 -4.53 3.37
N GLY A 201 5.02 -4.74 2.08
CA GLY A 201 6.01 -5.70 1.60
C GLY A 201 7.40 -5.45 2.18
N GLY A 202 7.97 -4.25 1.98
CA GLY A 202 9.27 -3.89 2.55
C GLY A 202 9.31 -3.96 4.08
N TYR A 203 8.21 -3.63 4.75
CA TYR A 203 8.11 -3.65 6.21
C TYR A 203 8.09 -5.07 6.81
N LYS A 204 7.77 -6.11 6.02
CA LYS A 204 7.92 -7.51 6.46
C LYS A 204 9.37 -7.84 6.82
N HIS A 205 10.34 -7.18 6.17
CA HIS A 205 11.77 -7.35 6.41
C HIS A 205 12.32 -6.46 7.53
N TYR A 206 11.46 -5.80 8.31
CA TYR A 206 11.86 -5.13 9.54
C TYR A 206 12.05 -6.19 10.63
N THR A 207 13.32 -6.54 10.93
CA THR A 207 13.68 -7.68 11.80
C THR A 207 13.79 -7.30 13.27
N ALA A 208 14.14 -6.04 13.57
CA ALA A 208 14.24 -5.54 14.93
C ALA A 208 12.88 -5.25 15.58
N GLU A 209 12.90 -4.77 16.83
CA GLU A 209 11.69 -4.37 17.56
C GLU A 209 10.93 -3.26 16.82
N LYS A 210 9.75 -3.56 16.31
CA LYS A 210 8.93 -2.64 15.51
C LYS A 210 8.43 -1.44 16.32
N PRO A 211 8.17 -0.29 15.66
CA PRO A 211 7.45 0.81 16.25
C PRO A 211 6.15 0.39 16.95
N LYS A 212 5.86 1.04 18.09
CA LYS A 212 4.78 0.65 19.02
C LYS A 212 3.37 0.82 18.44
N THR A 213 3.22 1.74 17.49
CA THR A 213 1.97 2.07 16.81
C THR A 213 2.15 1.81 15.32
N ASN A 214 1.36 0.90 14.75
CA ASN A 214 1.37 0.59 13.32
C ASN A 214 0.07 1.08 12.68
N LEU A 215 0.20 2.03 11.76
CA LEU A 215 -0.90 2.66 11.03
C LEU A 215 -0.86 2.21 9.59
N LEU A 216 -2.00 1.89 9.02
CA LEU A 216 -2.18 1.66 7.60
C LEU A 216 -2.97 2.84 7.02
N VAL A 217 -2.48 3.45 5.95
CA VAL A 217 -3.21 4.52 5.25
C VAL A 217 -4.42 3.91 4.56
N ASN A 218 -5.60 4.49 4.82
CA ASN A 218 -6.83 4.09 4.13
C ASN A 218 -6.85 4.64 2.69
N PRO A 219 -7.51 3.93 1.76
CA PRO A 219 -7.86 4.50 0.46
C PRO A 219 -8.69 5.79 0.65
N PHE A 220 -8.57 6.72 -0.30
CA PHE A 220 -9.38 7.94 -0.27
C PHE A 220 -10.87 7.60 -0.36
N ASN A 221 -11.62 8.05 0.65
CA ASN A 221 -13.08 8.05 0.60
C ASN A 221 -13.60 9.16 -0.32
N GLU A 222 -14.91 9.18 -0.54
CA GLU A 222 -15.59 10.18 -1.38
C GLU A 222 -15.25 11.62 -0.96
N ASP A 223 -15.33 11.95 0.34
CA ASP A 223 -14.98 13.29 0.83
C ASP A 223 -13.53 13.69 0.53
N GLN A 224 -12.59 12.75 0.68
CA GLN A 224 -11.18 13.00 0.39
C GLN A 224 -10.94 13.18 -1.11
N ARG A 225 -11.64 12.42 -1.97
CA ARG A 225 -11.59 12.58 -3.43
C ARG A 225 -12.13 13.94 -3.84
N GLU A 226 -13.32 14.32 -3.37
CA GLU A 226 -13.91 15.62 -3.63
C GLU A 226 -13.00 16.75 -3.17
N ALA A 227 -12.54 16.70 -1.91
CA ALA A 227 -11.63 17.70 -1.36
C ALA A 227 -10.33 17.81 -2.16
N PHE A 228 -9.80 16.68 -2.64
CA PHE A 228 -8.61 16.66 -3.48
C PHE A 228 -8.88 17.36 -4.82
N VAL A 229 -9.91 16.95 -5.55
CA VAL A 229 -10.25 17.48 -6.88
C VAL A 229 -10.52 18.98 -6.82
N ARG A 230 -11.31 19.43 -5.84
CA ARG A 230 -11.63 20.87 -5.67
C ARG A 230 -10.39 21.70 -5.36
N LYS A 231 -9.54 21.25 -4.42
CA LYS A 231 -8.28 21.93 -4.09
C LYS A 231 -7.33 21.94 -5.28
N TRP A 232 -7.25 20.82 -6.00
CA TRP A 232 -6.41 20.68 -7.18
C TRP A 232 -6.79 21.69 -8.26
N TYR A 233 -8.06 21.76 -8.67
CA TYR A 233 -8.51 22.75 -9.65
C TYR A 233 -8.36 24.19 -9.18
N SER A 234 -8.70 24.46 -7.91
CA SER A 234 -8.53 25.78 -7.31
C SER A 234 -7.07 26.24 -7.41
N CYS A 235 -6.11 25.37 -7.08
CA CYS A 235 -4.69 25.66 -7.26
C CYS A 235 -4.36 25.87 -8.75
N GLN A 236 -4.67 24.90 -9.61
CA GLN A 236 -4.23 24.91 -11.00
C GLN A 236 -4.79 26.09 -11.80
N GLU A 237 -6.04 26.51 -11.56
CA GLU A 237 -6.61 27.68 -12.23
C GLU A 237 -6.10 29.01 -11.65
N ARG A 238 -5.81 29.08 -10.33
CA ARG A 238 -5.18 30.26 -9.71
C ARG A 238 -3.74 30.48 -10.19
N TYR A 239 -2.93 29.43 -10.34
CA TYR A 239 -1.56 29.54 -10.82
C TYR A 239 -1.48 29.69 -12.34
N GLY A 240 -2.40 29.09 -13.09
CA GLY A 240 -2.41 29.16 -14.56
C GLY A 240 -2.90 30.50 -15.13
N ARG A 241 -3.65 31.28 -14.36
CA ARG A 241 -4.19 32.59 -14.77
C ARG A 241 -3.61 33.65 -13.84
N SER A 242 -2.61 34.39 -14.33
CA SER A 242 -1.83 35.43 -13.63
C SER A 242 -2.57 36.13 -12.48
N GLN A 243 -1.86 36.38 -11.36
CA GLN A 243 -2.31 36.75 -10.00
C GLN A 243 -3.16 38.04 -9.84
N SER A 244 -3.94 38.45 -10.83
CA SER A 244 -4.86 39.58 -10.70
C SER A 244 -6.03 39.20 -9.79
N LYS A 245 -6.02 39.75 -8.57
CA LYS A 245 -7.14 39.66 -7.59
C LYS A 245 -8.49 40.10 -8.16
N LYS A 246 -8.51 40.87 -9.27
CA LYS A 246 -9.75 41.36 -9.90
C LYS A 246 -10.65 40.25 -10.45
N ASN A 247 -10.14 39.04 -10.68
CA ASN A 247 -10.90 37.93 -11.29
C ASN A 247 -11.07 36.70 -10.38
N ALA A 248 -10.83 36.81 -9.07
CA ALA A 248 -10.83 35.65 -8.16
C ALA A 248 -12.14 34.84 -8.17
N ALA A 249 -13.30 35.52 -8.19
CA ALA A 249 -14.60 34.86 -8.25
C ALA A 249 -14.82 34.08 -9.57
N ALA A 250 -14.41 34.66 -10.70
CA ALA A 250 -14.50 34.00 -12.00
C ALA A 250 -13.56 32.78 -12.09
N VAL A 251 -12.35 32.90 -11.55
CA VAL A 251 -11.39 31.77 -11.46
C VAL A 251 -11.94 30.66 -10.59
N ALA A 252 -12.53 30.98 -9.43
CA ALA A 252 -13.17 30.01 -8.55
C ALA A 252 -14.37 29.31 -9.22
N ALA A 253 -15.22 30.06 -9.93
CA ALA A 253 -16.35 29.48 -10.66
C ALA A 253 -15.89 28.49 -11.75
N ILE A 254 -14.82 28.81 -12.48
CA ILE A 254 -14.23 27.92 -13.48
C ILE A 254 -13.62 26.68 -12.83
N ALA A 255 -12.89 26.85 -11.73
CA ALA A 255 -12.31 25.74 -10.99
C ALA A 255 -13.39 24.79 -10.47
N ASN A 256 -14.47 25.32 -9.90
CA ASN A 256 -15.59 24.52 -9.42
C ASN A 256 -16.29 23.79 -10.57
N LYS A 257 -16.61 24.46 -11.67
CA LYS A 257 -17.23 23.82 -12.83
C LYS A 257 -16.41 22.64 -13.36
N LYS A 258 -15.09 22.79 -13.47
CA LYS A 258 -14.20 21.70 -13.90
C LYS A 258 -14.04 20.58 -12.87
N ALA A 259 -14.10 20.93 -11.58
CA ALA A 259 -14.10 19.96 -10.50
C ALA A 259 -15.38 19.13 -10.51
N ASP A 260 -16.53 19.76 -10.69
CA ASP A 260 -17.84 19.10 -10.75
C ASP A 260 -17.90 18.15 -11.96
N ASP A 261 -17.46 18.58 -13.13
CA ASP A 261 -17.34 17.74 -14.35
C ASP A 261 -16.45 16.50 -14.12
N LEU A 262 -15.28 16.67 -13.48
CA LEU A 262 -14.41 15.55 -13.17
C LEU A 262 -15.02 14.59 -12.14
N LEU A 263 -15.68 15.12 -11.10
CA LEU A 263 -16.31 14.32 -10.06
C LEU A 263 -17.51 13.55 -10.61
N GLU A 264 -18.32 14.16 -11.47
CA GLU A 264 -19.44 13.48 -12.14
C GLU A 264 -18.96 12.26 -12.93
N GLN A 265 -17.85 12.39 -13.68
CA GLN A 265 -17.28 11.24 -14.39
C GLN A 265 -16.74 10.16 -13.44
N ILE A 266 -16.03 10.53 -12.37
CA ILE A 266 -15.47 9.58 -11.41
C ILE A 266 -16.58 8.84 -10.68
N GLU A 267 -17.53 9.57 -10.09
CA GLU A 267 -18.58 8.98 -9.25
C GLU A 267 -19.63 8.24 -10.09
N GLY A 268 -19.75 8.55 -11.39
CA GLY A 268 -20.64 7.81 -12.31
C GLY A 268 -20.13 6.44 -12.75
N ARG A 269 -18.91 6.00 -12.38
CA ARG A 269 -18.29 4.75 -12.88
C ARG A 269 -17.46 4.06 -11.80
N GLU A 270 -17.82 2.83 -11.43
CA GLU A 270 -17.15 2.06 -10.35
C GLU A 270 -15.65 1.87 -10.59
N GLU A 271 -15.21 1.63 -11.84
CA GLU A 271 -13.80 1.42 -12.15
C GLU A 271 -12.96 2.69 -11.93
N LEU A 272 -13.55 3.87 -12.15
CA LEU A 272 -12.91 5.15 -11.89
C LEU A 272 -12.88 5.46 -10.40
N GLN A 273 -13.94 5.16 -9.65
CA GLN A 273 -13.96 5.29 -8.20
C GLN A 273 -12.84 4.44 -7.57
N ALA A 274 -12.73 3.17 -7.97
CA ALA A 274 -11.70 2.25 -7.50
C ALA A 274 -10.28 2.81 -7.75
N MET A 275 -10.05 3.37 -8.93
CA MET A 275 -8.77 3.99 -9.29
C MET A 275 -8.49 5.28 -8.50
N ALA A 276 -9.52 6.10 -8.30
CA ALA A 276 -9.45 7.40 -7.64
C ALA A 276 -9.28 7.31 -6.11
N THR A 277 -9.37 6.11 -5.53
CA THR A 277 -8.99 5.87 -4.14
C THR A 277 -7.48 6.07 -3.89
N ASN A 278 -6.65 5.96 -4.94
CA ASN A 278 -5.22 6.22 -4.88
C ASN A 278 -4.92 7.70 -5.25
N PRO A 279 -4.37 8.51 -4.33
CA PRO A 279 -4.11 9.94 -4.56
C PRO A 279 -3.22 10.23 -5.78
N LEU A 280 -2.26 9.36 -6.10
CA LEU A 280 -1.43 9.52 -7.29
C LEU A 280 -2.25 9.36 -8.57
N LEU A 281 -3.07 8.31 -8.62
CA LEU A 281 -3.91 8.06 -9.79
C LEU A 281 -4.96 9.15 -9.94
N LEU A 282 -5.56 9.60 -8.84
CA LEU A 282 -6.46 10.76 -8.85
C LEU A 282 -5.78 12.02 -9.38
N ASN A 283 -4.52 12.27 -9.01
CA ASN A 283 -3.75 13.38 -9.58
C ASN A 283 -3.51 13.22 -11.09
N MET A 284 -3.24 12.00 -11.56
CA MET A 284 -3.08 11.70 -12.99
C MET A 284 -4.40 11.89 -13.76
N ILE A 285 -5.51 11.37 -13.22
CA ILE A 285 -6.87 11.56 -13.75
C ILE A 285 -7.19 13.05 -13.87
N ALA A 286 -6.97 13.84 -12.81
CA ALA A 286 -7.19 15.28 -12.84
C ALA A 286 -6.28 16.00 -13.86
N THR A 287 -5.04 15.54 -14.00
CA THR A 287 -4.07 16.06 -14.98
C THR A 287 -4.54 15.79 -16.41
N PHE A 288 -4.97 14.57 -16.71
CA PHE A 288 -5.52 14.18 -18.00
C PHE A 288 -6.78 15.00 -18.32
N HIS A 289 -7.76 15.01 -17.41
CA HIS A 289 -9.03 15.72 -17.57
C HIS A 289 -8.83 17.22 -17.89
N ARG A 290 -7.91 17.87 -17.17
CA ARG A 290 -7.62 19.29 -17.40
C ARG A 290 -7.09 19.56 -18.80
N PHE A 291 -6.35 18.62 -19.38
CA PHE A 291 -5.72 18.78 -20.69
C PHE A 291 -6.65 18.38 -21.85
N TYR A 292 -7.53 17.41 -21.63
CA TYR A 292 -8.52 16.94 -22.62
C TYR A 292 -9.96 17.20 -22.14
N PRO A 293 -10.38 18.46 -22.00
CA PRO A 293 -11.72 18.79 -21.48
C PRO A 293 -12.82 18.17 -22.35
N GLY A 294 -13.81 17.54 -21.72
CA GLY A 294 -14.93 16.86 -22.39
C GLY A 294 -14.60 15.50 -22.99
N SER A 295 -13.37 14.99 -22.82
CA SER A 295 -13.03 13.61 -23.18
C SER A 295 -13.43 12.65 -22.06
N GLU A 296 -13.74 11.41 -22.42
CA GLU A 296 -13.94 10.35 -21.43
C GLU A 296 -12.62 10.04 -20.69
N LEU A 297 -12.73 9.80 -19.38
CA LEU A 297 -11.60 9.36 -18.57
C LEU A 297 -11.17 7.92 -18.89
N PRO A 298 -9.84 7.64 -18.90
CA PRO A 298 -9.29 6.30 -18.97
C PRO A 298 -9.83 5.41 -17.85
N ARG A 299 -10.43 4.27 -18.22
CA ARG A 299 -11.14 3.41 -17.25
C ARG A 299 -10.22 2.41 -16.57
N LYS A 300 -9.02 2.18 -17.12
CA LYS A 300 -8.03 1.24 -16.58
C LYS A 300 -6.73 1.94 -16.24
N ARG A 301 -6.01 1.41 -15.24
CA ARG A 301 -4.71 1.95 -14.81
C ARG A 301 -3.69 2.01 -15.95
N ALA A 302 -3.54 0.93 -16.72
CA ALA A 302 -2.60 0.87 -17.84
C ALA A 302 -2.94 1.89 -18.95
N GLU A 303 -4.23 2.11 -19.21
CA GLU A 303 -4.72 3.13 -20.15
C GLU A 303 -4.40 4.53 -19.65
N LEU A 304 -4.63 4.81 -18.36
CA LEU A 304 -4.27 6.10 -17.75
C LEU A 304 -2.77 6.38 -17.89
N TYR A 305 -1.90 5.40 -17.62
CA TYR A 305 -0.45 5.60 -17.77
C TYR A 305 -0.05 5.83 -19.24
N GLN A 306 -0.68 5.13 -20.18
CA GLN A 306 -0.47 5.33 -21.61
C GLN A 306 -0.83 6.77 -22.01
N GLU A 307 -1.99 7.25 -21.61
CA GLU A 307 -2.46 8.59 -21.90
C GLU A 307 -1.60 9.67 -21.23
N ILE A 308 -1.11 9.43 -20.02
CA ILE A 308 -0.16 10.33 -19.37
C ILE A 308 1.18 10.38 -20.13
N CYS A 309 1.70 9.25 -20.62
CA CYS A 309 2.93 9.24 -21.43
C CYS A 309 2.73 10.02 -22.74
N ARG A 310 1.61 9.78 -23.44
CA ARG A 310 1.22 10.51 -24.66
C ARG A 310 1.13 12.02 -24.40
N LEU A 311 0.45 12.41 -23.33
CA LEU A 311 0.30 13.80 -22.92
C LEU A 311 1.67 14.44 -22.67
N GLN A 312 2.52 13.79 -21.86
CA GLN A 312 3.77 14.37 -21.39
C GLN A 312 4.85 14.44 -22.47
N LEU A 313 4.91 13.45 -23.37
CA LEU A 313 5.93 13.37 -24.43
C LEU A 313 5.50 14.04 -25.73
N GLY A 314 4.19 14.19 -25.96
CA GLY A 314 3.64 14.69 -27.23
C GLY A 314 2.83 15.96 -27.09
N ASP A 315 1.67 15.88 -26.44
CA ASP A 315 0.67 16.96 -26.50
C ASP A 315 1.07 18.20 -25.67
N ARG A 316 1.69 18.01 -24.51
CA ARG A 316 2.15 19.10 -23.64
C ARG A 316 3.32 19.91 -24.26
N PRO A 317 4.40 19.30 -24.77
CA PRO A 317 5.44 20.05 -25.49
C PRO A 317 4.86 20.88 -26.65
N ARG A 318 3.97 20.29 -27.45
CA ARG A 318 3.27 20.99 -28.55
C ARG A 318 2.45 22.18 -28.06
N ALA A 319 1.68 22.03 -26.99
CA ALA A 319 0.90 23.12 -26.39
C ALA A 319 1.78 24.26 -25.82
N ARG A 320 3.00 23.94 -25.37
CA ARG A 320 3.99 24.93 -24.91
C ARG A 320 4.86 25.50 -26.05
N GLN A 321 4.62 25.09 -27.31
CA GLN A 321 5.44 25.45 -28.47
C GLN A 321 6.93 25.11 -28.26
N ILE A 322 7.17 23.96 -27.61
CA ILE A 322 8.51 23.43 -27.40
C ILE A 322 8.72 22.29 -28.40
N ASP A 323 9.56 22.54 -29.41
CA ASP A 323 9.99 21.49 -30.33
C ASP A 323 10.82 20.47 -29.56
N MET A 324 10.48 19.19 -29.60
CA MET A 324 11.28 18.12 -28.97
C MET A 324 12.43 17.68 -29.90
N LEU A 325 13.50 17.10 -29.34
CA LEU A 325 14.63 16.61 -30.16
C LEU A 325 14.32 15.30 -30.89
N LEU A 326 13.34 14.55 -30.38
CA LEU A 326 12.86 13.30 -30.96
C LEU A 326 11.33 13.34 -31.01
N PRO A 327 10.70 12.56 -31.92
CA PRO A 327 9.28 12.27 -31.88
C PRO A 327 8.85 11.67 -30.53
N ALA A 328 7.57 11.80 -30.19
CA ALA A 328 7.03 11.31 -28.92
C ALA A 328 7.26 9.80 -28.73
N GLU A 329 7.06 9.00 -29.78
CA GLU A 329 7.28 7.54 -29.75
C GLU A 329 8.75 7.19 -29.48
N SER A 330 9.68 7.85 -30.16
CA SER A 330 11.12 7.65 -29.94
C SER A 330 11.56 8.08 -28.54
N ASN A 331 11.03 9.18 -28.00
CA ASN A 331 11.28 9.55 -26.60
C ASN A 331 10.73 8.48 -25.64
N GLN A 332 9.57 7.93 -25.94
CA GLN A 332 8.98 6.88 -25.12
C GLN A 332 9.85 5.62 -25.14
N GLN A 333 10.36 5.21 -26.29
CA GLN A 333 11.29 4.07 -26.42
C GLN A 333 12.57 4.28 -25.59
N VAL A 334 13.15 5.49 -25.60
CA VAL A 334 14.32 5.81 -24.76
C VAL A 334 13.97 5.65 -23.27
N LEU A 335 12.82 6.16 -22.84
CA LEU A 335 12.39 6.07 -21.43
C LEU A 335 12.00 4.65 -21.01
N GLN A 336 11.42 3.88 -21.93
CA GLN A 336 11.11 2.46 -21.73
C GLN A 336 12.37 1.62 -21.54
N ALA A 337 13.37 1.79 -22.41
CA ALA A 337 14.66 1.13 -22.29
C ALA A 337 15.38 1.50 -20.98
N LEU A 338 15.36 2.79 -20.62
CA LEU A 338 15.89 3.25 -19.34
C LEU A 338 15.14 2.64 -18.15
N ALA A 339 13.81 2.59 -18.17
CA ALA A 339 12.99 2.01 -17.11
C ALA A 339 13.30 0.53 -16.91
N LEU A 340 13.39 -0.24 -18.00
CA LEU A 340 13.75 -1.66 -17.94
C LEU A 340 15.14 -1.86 -17.34
N GLU A 341 16.13 -1.06 -17.75
CA GLU A 341 17.50 -1.17 -17.24
C GLU A 341 17.59 -0.83 -15.74
N MET A 342 16.96 0.25 -15.30
CA MET A 342 16.89 0.61 -13.88
C MET A 342 16.19 -0.49 -13.05
N THR A 343 15.11 -1.06 -13.58
CA THR A 343 14.36 -2.15 -12.93
C THR A 343 15.18 -3.45 -12.87
N LYS A 344 16.00 -3.77 -13.89
CA LYS A 344 16.96 -4.89 -13.87
C LYS A 344 18.05 -4.73 -12.82
N ARG A 345 18.51 -3.50 -12.61
CA ARG A 345 19.53 -3.16 -11.62
C ARG A 345 18.98 -3.02 -10.19
N ASP A 346 17.66 -3.12 -10.02
CA ASP A 346 16.95 -2.84 -8.75
C ASP A 346 17.30 -1.45 -8.18
N VAL A 347 17.34 -0.44 -9.06
CA VAL A 347 17.59 0.95 -8.68
C VAL A 347 16.41 1.85 -9.05
N GLU A 348 16.10 2.77 -8.13
CA GLU A 348 15.13 3.84 -8.38
C GLU A 348 15.80 5.16 -8.77
N ILE A 349 17.11 5.30 -8.47
CA ILE A 349 17.92 6.49 -8.73
C ILE A 349 19.10 6.10 -9.61
N ILE A 350 19.42 6.97 -10.56
CA ILE A 350 20.59 6.85 -11.44
C ILE A 350 21.38 8.16 -11.43
N SER A 351 22.71 8.05 -11.44
CA SER A 351 23.60 9.22 -11.50
C SER A 351 23.59 9.89 -12.89
N ASP A 352 23.96 11.16 -12.97
CA ASP A 352 24.13 11.91 -14.22
C ASP A 352 25.01 11.17 -15.25
N ASP A 353 26.18 10.70 -14.80
CA ASP A 353 27.16 10.04 -15.68
C ASP A 353 26.61 8.70 -16.24
N GLU A 354 25.98 7.89 -15.40
CA GLU A 354 25.36 6.63 -15.82
C GLU A 354 24.17 6.85 -16.74
N LEU A 355 23.32 7.82 -16.42
CA LEU A 355 22.17 8.18 -17.25
C LEU A 355 22.63 8.63 -18.63
N LEU A 356 23.63 9.52 -18.72
CA LEU A 356 24.20 9.96 -19.98
C LEU A 356 24.80 8.80 -20.78
N ALA A 357 25.47 7.85 -20.12
CA ALA A 357 26.03 6.68 -20.77
C ALA A 357 24.94 5.78 -21.38
N LEU A 358 23.87 5.51 -20.62
CA LEU A 358 22.72 4.73 -21.12
C LEU A 358 22.02 5.42 -22.28
N LEU A 359 21.73 6.72 -22.14
CA LEU A 359 21.09 7.50 -23.19
C LEU A 359 21.90 7.53 -24.47
N LYS A 360 23.24 7.65 -24.39
CA LYS A 360 24.11 7.55 -25.58
C LYS A 360 23.96 6.21 -26.30
N GLY A 361 23.90 5.11 -25.54
CA GLY A 361 23.69 3.77 -26.10
C GLY A 361 22.37 3.64 -26.84
N TYR A 362 21.28 4.12 -26.24
CA TYR A 362 19.95 4.07 -26.86
C TYR A 362 19.84 4.99 -28.08
N LEU A 363 20.41 6.19 -28.01
CA LEU A 363 20.40 7.13 -29.12
C LEU A 363 21.22 6.66 -30.31
N ALA A 364 22.32 5.92 -30.10
CA ALA A 364 23.06 5.34 -31.20
C ALA A 364 22.21 4.40 -32.09
N VAL A 365 21.17 3.78 -31.52
CA VAL A 365 20.23 2.90 -32.25
C VAL A 365 19.07 3.69 -32.86
N ILE A 366 18.55 4.70 -32.17
CA ILE A 366 17.37 5.47 -32.58
C ILE A 366 17.74 6.61 -33.55
N ASP A 367 18.64 7.50 -33.12
CA ASP A 367 19.16 8.62 -33.91
C ASP A 367 20.47 9.13 -33.28
N GLY A 368 21.60 8.70 -33.86
CA GLY A 368 22.93 9.03 -33.37
C GLY A 368 23.32 10.50 -33.51
N THR A 369 22.53 11.33 -34.19
CA THR A 369 22.77 12.78 -34.31
C THR A 369 22.34 13.56 -33.08
N VAL A 370 21.47 12.98 -32.25
CA VAL A 370 20.92 13.64 -31.06
C VAL A 370 21.87 13.54 -29.89
N SER A 371 22.19 14.68 -29.26
CA SER A 371 23.00 14.70 -28.03
C SER A 371 22.20 14.19 -26.83
N ALA A 372 22.72 13.13 -26.18
CA ALA A 372 22.16 12.58 -24.94
C ALA A 372 21.96 13.64 -23.85
N ALA A 373 22.93 14.52 -23.66
CA ALA A 373 22.85 15.60 -22.67
C ALA A 373 21.76 16.63 -23.01
N ALA A 374 21.58 16.94 -24.30
CA ALA A 374 20.54 17.84 -24.74
C ALA A 374 19.14 17.21 -24.57
N LEU A 375 19.01 15.93 -24.91
CA LEU A 375 17.76 15.17 -24.74
C LEU A 375 17.37 15.07 -23.27
N MET A 376 18.29 14.65 -22.42
CA MET A 376 18.10 14.52 -20.99
C MET A 376 17.57 15.82 -20.37
N LYS A 377 18.24 16.95 -20.62
CA LYS A 377 17.79 18.27 -20.15
C LYS A 377 16.37 18.60 -20.61
N LYS A 378 16.00 18.20 -21.82
CA LYS A 378 14.69 18.48 -22.40
C LYS A 378 13.60 17.60 -21.80
N ILE A 379 13.85 16.29 -21.66
CA ILE A 379 12.95 15.36 -21.00
C ILE A 379 12.69 15.83 -19.56
N ILE A 380 13.74 16.10 -18.78
CA ILE A 380 13.60 16.50 -17.37
C ILE A 380 12.81 17.82 -17.22
N ARG A 381 13.09 18.82 -18.05
CA ARG A 381 12.43 20.14 -17.95
C ARG A 381 11.01 20.15 -18.50
N VAL A 382 10.66 19.26 -19.42
CA VAL A 382 9.43 19.36 -20.22
C VAL A 382 8.46 18.22 -19.94
N SER A 383 8.90 16.96 -19.94
CA SER A 383 7.99 15.81 -19.84
C SER A 383 7.59 15.45 -18.41
N GLU A 384 8.32 15.91 -17.39
CA GLU A 384 8.04 15.61 -15.98
C GLU A 384 7.94 14.10 -15.66
N LEU A 385 8.35 13.22 -16.58
CA LEU A 385 8.36 11.76 -16.39
C LEU A 385 9.63 11.29 -15.68
N LEU A 386 10.74 12.00 -15.92
CA LEU A 386 12.02 11.85 -15.24
C LEU A 386 12.32 13.17 -14.52
N VAL A 387 12.74 13.09 -13.26
CA VAL A 387 12.98 14.25 -12.40
C VAL A 387 14.35 14.17 -11.75
N GLU A 388 14.99 15.33 -11.59
CA GLU A 388 16.17 15.50 -10.75
C GLU A 388 15.70 15.67 -9.30
N ARG A 389 16.03 14.70 -8.44
CA ARG A 389 15.55 14.71 -7.04
C ARG A 389 16.57 15.32 -6.08
N GLU A 390 17.83 15.01 -6.32
CA GLU A 390 19.00 15.65 -5.71
C GLU A 390 19.94 16.08 -6.86
N PRO A 391 20.88 17.02 -6.65
CA PRO A 391 21.78 17.46 -7.72
C PRO A 391 22.50 16.28 -8.38
N LYS A 392 22.36 16.14 -9.70
CA LYS A 392 22.94 15.03 -10.51
C LYS A 392 22.39 13.63 -10.22
N GLU A 393 21.26 13.53 -9.53
CA GLU A 393 20.56 12.26 -9.30
C GLU A 393 19.16 12.29 -9.89
N TYR A 394 18.89 11.31 -10.74
CA TYR A 394 17.67 11.24 -11.54
C TYR A 394 16.85 10.01 -11.20
N GLN A 395 15.53 10.16 -11.26
CA GLN A 395 14.59 9.07 -11.09
C GLN A 395 13.32 9.32 -11.88
N PHE A 396 12.53 8.27 -12.12
CA PHE A 396 11.17 8.48 -12.59
C PHE A 396 10.36 9.25 -11.55
N ALA A 397 9.43 10.08 -12.03
CA ALA A 397 8.58 10.91 -11.18
C ALA A 397 7.77 10.06 -10.19
N HIS A 398 7.48 8.81 -10.55
CA HIS A 398 6.95 7.81 -9.64
C HIS A 398 7.35 6.39 -10.07
N LYS A 399 7.53 5.48 -9.10
CA LYS A 399 7.88 4.07 -9.36
C LYS A 399 6.88 3.37 -10.29
N SER A 400 5.59 3.67 -10.16
CA SER A 400 4.57 3.06 -11.05
C SER A 400 4.66 3.51 -12.51
N LEU A 401 5.24 4.69 -12.79
CA LEU A 401 5.57 5.09 -14.17
C LEU A 401 6.75 4.28 -14.69
N GLN A 402 7.78 4.03 -13.86
CA GLN A 402 8.88 3.13 -14.20
C GLN A 402 8.36 1.70 -14.46
N GLU A 403 7.46 1.18 -13.62
CA GLU A 403 6.84 -0.15 -13.80
C GLU A 403 6.02 -0.21 -15.10
N TYR A 404 5.23 0.84 -15.42
CA TYR A 404 4.49 0.91 -16.67
C TYR A 404 5.40 0.93 -17.91
N LEU A 405 6.43 1.79 -17.90
CA LEU A 405 7.38 1.90 -19.01
C LEU A 405 8.20 0.61 -19.16
N THR A 406 8.54 -0.06 -18.05
CA THR A 406 9.17 -1.39 -18.07
C THR A 406 8.24 -2.42 -18.71
N ALA A 407 6.96 -2.44 -18.34
CA ALA A 407 5.97 -3.34 -18.92
C ALA A 407 5.78 -3.09 -20.42
N ALA A 408 5.76 -1.82 -20.85
CA ALA A 408 5.68 -1.45 -22.26
C ALA A 408 6.92 -1.90 -23.05
N GLU A 409 8.13 -1.77 -22.48
CA GLU A 409 9.36 -2.27 -23.11
C GLU A 409 9.35 -3.79 -23.24
N ILE A 410 8.96 -4.51 -22.19
CA ILE A 410 8.87 -5.97 -22.20
C ILE A 410 7.89 -6.45 -23.28
N LYS A 411 6.75 -5.78 -23.42
CA LYS A 411 5.79 -6.03 -24.50
C LYS A 411 6.38 -5.78 -25.88
N GLN A 412 7.07 -4.65 -26.05
CA GLN A 412 7.67 -4.29 -27.33
C GLN A 412 8.78 -5.26 -27.76
N GLN A 413 9.62 -5.69 -26.82
CA GLN A 413 10.77 -6.57 -27.05
C GLN A 413 10.44 -8.06 -26.88
N GLN A 414 9.19 -8.41 -26.54
CA GLN A 414 8.73 -9.77 -26.27
C GLN A 414 9.55 -10.50 -25.18
N LEU A 415 9.91 -9.79 -24.11
CA LEU A 415 10.76 -10.29 -23.01
C LEU A 415 9.96 -10.89 -21.85
N GLU A 416 8.83 -11.55 -22.14
CA GLU A 416 7.89 -12.04 -21.11
C GLU A 416 8.54 -13.02 -20.12
N HIS A 417 9.58 -13.76 -20.53
CA HIS A 417 10.35 -14.64 -19.65
C HIS A 417 10.93 -13.93 -18.42
N LEU A 418 11.29 -12.64 -18.52
CA LEU A 418 11.79 -11.86 -17.38
C LEU A 418 10.71 -11.65 -16.32
N LEU A 419 9.43 -11.52 -16.74
CA LEU A 419 8.31 -11.37 -15.82
C LEU A 419 8.06 -12.66 -15.03
N ILE A 420 8.25 -13.81 -15.65
CA ILE A 420 8.14 -15.12 -14.99
C ILE A 420 9.32 -15.34 -14.03
N GLU A 421 10.54 -15.05 -14.48
CA GLU A 421 11.76 -15.18 -13.66
C GLU A 421 11.72 -14.30 -12.42
N LYS A 422 11.34 -13.02 -12.57
CA LYS A 422 11.33 -12.06 -11.46
C LYS A 422 10.03 -12.06 -10.65
N ASN A 423 8.91 -12.47 -11.25
CA ASN A 423 7.59 -12.63 -10.64
C ASN A 423 7.23 -11.54 -9.60
N GLU A 424 7.19 -11.89 -8.32
CA GLU A 424 6.79 -11.04 -7.21
C GLU A 424 7.71 -9.82 -7.04
N ALA A 425 9.02 -9.95 -7.33
CA ALA A 425 9.94 -8.83 -7.29
C ALA A 425 9.51 -7.71 -8.26
N TRP A 426 8.89 -8.09 -9.38
CA TRP A 426 8.40 -7.19 -10.42
C TRP A 426 6.86 -7.14 -10.48
N ARG A 427 6.17 -7.46 -9.38
CA ARG A 427 4.70 -7.56 -9.31
C ARG A 427 3.96 -6.40 -10.00
N GLY A 428 4.37 -5.15 -9.75
CA GLY A 428 3.76 -3.97 -10.37
C GLY A 428 3.88 -3.97 -11.91
N THR A 429 5.05 -4.34 -12.43
CA THR A 429 5.33 -4.49 -13.86
C THR A 429 4.52 -5.66 -14.46
N VAL A 430 4.43 -6.79 -13.75
CA VAL A 430 3.67 -7.97 -14.19
C VAL A 430 2.19 -7.63 -14.37
N LEU A 431 1.57 -6.99 -13.39
CA LEU A 431 0.16 -6.58 -13.46
C LEU A 431 -0.07 -5.54 -14.58
N LEU A 432 0.82 -4.56 -14.71
CA LEU A 432 0.72 -3.56 -15.78
C LEU A 432 0.95 -4.15 -17.18
N TYR A 433 1.78 -5.19 -17.30
CA TYR A 433 1.94 -5.94 -18.54
C TYR A 433 0.68 -6.75 -18.86
N ALA A 434 0.17 -7.51 -17.89
CA ALA A 434 -1.05 -8.29 -18.05
C ALA A 434 -2.25 -7.43 -18.47
N ALA A 435 -2.35 -6.21 -17.92
CA ALA A 435 -3.36 -5.23 -18.32
C ALA A 435 -3.25 -4.79 -19.80
N GLN A 436 -2.11 -4.99 -20.48
CA GLN A 436 -1.87 -4.57 -21.87
C GLN A 436 -1.98 -5.69 -22.91
N VAL A 437 -2.09 -6.96 -22.49
CA VAL A 437 -2.10 -8.15 -23.38
C VAL A 437 -3.12 -9.20 -22.92
N THR A 438 -3.33 -10.28 -23.65
CA THR A 438 -4.01 -11.47 -23.10
C THR A 438 -2.96 -12.35 -22.43
N PRO A 439 -2.88 -12.38 -21.08
CA PRO A 439 -1.70 -12.86 -20.37
C PRO A 439 -1.67 -14.39 -20.15
N THR A 440 -2.20 -15.18 -21.10
CA THR A 440 -2.31 -16.65 -20.91
C THR A 440 -0.94 -17.29 -20.68
N LEU A 441 0.05 -16.99 -21.53
CA LEU A 441 1.40 -17.56 -21.40
C LEU A 441 2.09 -17.14 -20.10
N LEU A 442 1.90 -15.88 -19.69
CA LEU A 442 2.43 -15.37 -18.43
C LEU A 442 1.83 -16.10 -17.23
N ILE A 443 0.51 -16.30 -17.21
CA ILE A 443 -0.16 -17.02 -16.13
C ILE A 443 0.31 -18.47 -16.08
N GLU A 444 0.39 -19.16 -17.22
CA GLU A 444 0.90 -20.54 -17.30
C GLU A 444 2.37 -20.64 -16.85
N GLY A 445 3.20 -19.68 -17.22
CA GLY A 445 4.59 -19.61 -16.78
C GLY A 445 4.74 -19.34 -15.27
N LEU A 446 3.88 -18.50 -14.69
CA LEU A 446 3.83 -18.30 -13.24
C LEU A 446 3.33 -19.55 -12.50
N CYS A 447 2.42 -20.32 -13.10
CA CYS A 447 2.04 -21.64 -12.61
C CYS A 447 3.23 -22.62 -12.61
N ASP A 448 4.06 -22.60 -13.65
CA ASP A 448 5.25 -23.46 -13.76
C ASP A 448 6.32 -23.15 -12.69
N VAL A 449 6.39 -21.90 -12.20
CA VAL A 449 7.25 -21.53 -11.06
C VAL A 449 6.80 -22.24 -9.77
N GLY A 450 5.48 -22.43 -9.59
CA GLY A 450 4.92 -23.22 -8.49
C GLY A 450 5.07 -22.64 -7.08
N ALA A 451 5.63 -21.44 -6.92
CA ALA A 451 5.77 -20.79 -5.61
C ALA A 451 4.50 -20.03 -5.18
N GLU A 452 4.23 -19.93 -3.87
CA GLU A 452 3.05 -19.23 -3.31
C GLU A 452 2.81 -17.84 -3.90
N ASN A 453 3.87 -17.01 -3.96
CA ASN A 453 3.77 -15.65 -4.47
C ASN A 453 3.52 -15.63 -6.00
N ALA A 454 4.11 -16.58 -6.74
CA ALA A 454 3.92 -16.68 -8.18
C ALA A 454 2.49 -17.11 -8.52
N LEU A 455 1.91 -18.07 -7.79
CA LEU A 455 0.52 -18.49 -7.95
C LEU A 455 -0.46 -17.38 -7.54
N THR A 456 -0.16 -16.65 -6.47
CA THR A 456 -0.93 -15.46 -6.10
C THR A 456 -0.94 -14.44 -7.24
N LEU A 457 0.23 -14.13 -7.80
CA LEU A 457 0.35 -13.21 -8.92
C LEU A 457 -0.34 -13.73 -10.20
N ALA A 458 -0.29 -15.04 -10.45
CA ALA A 458 -0.99 -15.70 -11.55
C ALA A 458 -2.51 -15.50 -11.43
N TYR A 459 -3.06 -15.70 -10.23
CA TYR A 459 -4.46 -15.41 -9.95
C TYR A 459 -4.79 -13.93 -10.17
N ASP A 460 -3.96 -13.00 -9.67
CA ASP A 460 -4.23 -11.56 -9.82
C ASP A 460 -4.24 -11.16 -11.31
N CYS A 461 -3.31 -11.69 -12.10
CA CYS A 461 -3.31 -11.50 -13.56
C CYS A 461 -4.58 -12.04 -14.22
N TRP A 462 -5.07 -13.20 -13.79
CA TRP A 462 -6.34 -13.75 -14.29
C TRP A 462 -7.51 -12.86 -13.86
N TYR A 463 -7.61 -12.50 -12.58
CA TYR A 463 -8.72 -11.75 -12.01
C TYR A 463 -8.92 -10.40 -12.70
N GLU A 464 -7.84 -9.61 -12.83
CA GLU A 464 -7.86 -8.29 -13.49
C GLU A 464 -8.22 -8.37 -15.00
N ASN A 465 -8.10 -9.56 -15.59
CA ASN A 465 -8.33 -9.79 -17.02
C ASN A 465 -9.42 -10.84 -17.29
N SER A 466 -10.22 -11.20 -16.28
CA SER A 466 -11.27 -12.23 -16.35
C SER A 466 -12.38 -11.87 -17.36
N ALA A 467 -12.60 -10.58 -17.60
CA ALA A 467 -13.49 -10.08 -18.66
C ALA A 467 -12.94 -10.30 -20.09
N ARG A 468 -11.69 -10.70 -20.25
CA ARG A 468 -11.08 -11.08 -21.54
C ARG A 468 -11.30 -12.57 -21.80
N ARG A 469 -11.06 -13.00 -23.03
CA ARG A 469 -11.12 -14.43 -23.42
C ARG A 469 -9.92 -15.23 -22.88
N ILE A 470 -9.69 -15.23 -21.57
CA ILE A 470 -8.73 -16.14 -20.93
C ILE A 470 -9.42 -17.51 -20.76
N PRO A 471 -8.79 -18.63 -21.12
CA PRO A 471 -9.38 -19.95 -20.95
C PRO A 471 -9.67 -20.24 -19.47
N GLU A 472 -10.86 -20.75 -19.17
CA GLU A 472 -11.26 -21.18 -17.82
C GLU A 472 -10.32 -22.24 -17.23
N SER A 473 -9.69 -23.06 -18.08
CA SER A 473 -8.67 -24.03 -17.67
C SER A 473 -7.48 -23.37 -16.96
N THR A 474 -7.16 -22.13 -17.30
CA THR A 474 -6.07 -21.35 -16.68
C THR A 474 -6.38 -21.09 -15.20
N TYR A 475 -7.59 -20.61 -14.91
CA TYR A 475 -8.05 -20.38 -13.53
C TYR A 475 -8.05 -21.67 -12.72
N LYS A 476 -8.62 -22.74 -13.30
CA LYS A 476 -8.63 -24.06 -12.65
C LYS A 476 -7.22 -24.53 -12.32
N ARG A 477 -6.26 -24.37 -13.25
CA ARG A 477 -4.85 -24.72 -13.02
C ARG A 477 -4.26 -23.91 -11.86
N VAL A 478 -4.47 -22.60 -11.82
CA VAL A 478 -4.02 -21.73 -10.72
C VAL A 478 -4.58 -22.23 -9.39
N MET A 479 -5.89 -22.47 -9.31
CA MET A 479 -6.53 -22.94 -8.09
C MET A 479 -6.05 -24.32 -7.64
N GLU A 480 -5.90 -25.28 -8.55
CA GLU A 480 -5.37 -26.61 -8.24
C GLU A 480 -3.97 -26.54 -7.61
N LEU A 481 -3.08 -25.72 -8.17
CA LEU A 481 -1.74 -25.52 -7.63
C LEU A 481 -1.77 -24.77 -6.28
N SER A 482 -2.65 -23.78 -6.12
CA SER A 482 -2.85 -23.09 -4.84
C SER A 482 -3.32 -24.05 -3.74
N TYR A 483 -4.26 -24.95 -4.02
CA TYR A 483 -4.64 -26.00 -3.08
C TYR A 483 -3.48 -26.95 -2.75
N GLY A 484 -2.63 -27.26 -3.73
CA GLY A 484 -1.42 -28.06 -3.51
C GLY A 484 -0.42 -27.40 -2.54
N ILE A 485 -0.20 -26.08 -2.65
CA ILE A 485 0.66 -25.34 -1.70
C ILE A 485 0.06 -25.33 -0.30
N LEU A 486 -1.26 -25.12 -0.20
CA LEU A 486 -1.96 -25.19 1.08
C LEU A 486 -1.80 -26.58 1.73
N GLU A 487 -1.96 -27.64 0.94
CA GLU A 487 -1.74 -29.02 1.42
C GLU A 487 -0.29 -29.26 1.87
N GLN A 488 0.70 -28.76 1.12
CA GLN A 488 2.11 -28.90 1.48
C GLN A 488 2.43 -28.23 2.81
N TYR A 489 1.89 -27.04 3.09
CA TYR A 489 2.09 -26.38 4.39
C TYR A 489 1.55 -27.23 5.55
N MET A 490 0.41 -27.91 5.36
CA MET A 490 -0.14 -28.80 6.37
C MET A 490 0.69 -30.07 6.55
N GLN A 491 1.17 -30.67 5.46
CA GLN A 491 2.07 -31.84 5.49
C GLN A 491 3.37 -31.53 6.23
N ASP A 492 3.91 -30.34 6.01
CA ASP A 492 5.12 -29.81 6.67
C ASP A 492 4.87 -29.37 8.13
N ARG A 493 3.61 -29.42 8.61
CA ARG A 493 3.17 -28.88 9.91
C ARG A 493 3.46 -27.40 10.11
N LYS A 494 3.54 -26.65 9.01
CA LYS A 494 3.65 -25.18 8.98
C LYS A 494 2.27 -24.56 9.15
N TRP A 495 1.69 -24.75 10.33
CA TRP A 495 0.28 -24.42 10.62
C TRP A 495 -0.04 -22.94 10.48
N LYS A 496 0.91 -22.07 10.80
CA LYS A 496 0.75 -20.61 10.68
C LYS A 496 0.67 -20.18 9.21
N GLU A 497 1.55 -20.73 8.39
CA GLU A 497 1.57 -20.52 6.94
C GLU A 497 0.31 -21.09 6.29
N ALA A 498 -0.12 -22.30 6.69
CA ALA A 498 -1.35 -22.92 6.23
C ALA A 498 -2.60 -22.08 6.57
N ASP A 499 -2.69 -21.53 7.78
CA ASP A 499 -3.79 -20.67 8.19
C ASP A 499 -3.82 -19.35 7.40
N ARG A 500 -2.68 -18.66 7.29
CA ARG A 500 -2.56 -17.45 6.47
C ARG A 500 -2.97 -17.71 5.02
N TYR A 501 -2.48 -18.80 4.45
CA TYR A 501 -2.72 -19.12 3.05
C TYR A 501 -4.13 -19.68 2.79
N THR A 502 -4.78 -20.30 3.79
CA THR A 502 -6.20 -20.66 3.74
C THR A 502 -7.06 -19.45 3.41
N TYR A 503 -6.83 -18.31 4.07
CA TYR A 503 -7.56 -17.08 3.77
C TYR A 503 -7.34 -16.62 2.32
N GLN A 504 -6.10 -16.65 1.85
CA GLN A 504 -5.74 -16.25 0.49
C GLN A 504 -6.49 -17.11 -0.54
N VAL A 505 -6.46 -18.43 -0.40
CA VAL A 505 -7.15 -19.37 -1.29
C VAL A 505 -8.66 -19.16 -1.26
N MET A 506 -9.23 -18.88 -0.09
CA MET A 506 -10.67 -18.59 0.02
C MET A 506 -11.08 -17.30 -0.69
N VAL A 507 -10.27 -16.23 -0.60
CA VAL A 507 -10.49 -14.99 -1.38
C VAL A 507 -10.49 -15.30 -2.88
N GLN A 508 -9.55 -16.13 -3.32
CA GLN A 508 -9.40 -16.51 -4.73
C GLN A 508 -10.58 -17.35 -5.24
N ALA A 509 -11.04 -18.33 -4.45
CA ALA A 509 -12.19 -19.16 -4.79
C ALA A 509 -13.50 -18.36 -4.98
N CYS A 510 -13.63 -17.23 -4.28
CA CYS A 510 -14.76 -16.33 -4.45
C CYS A 510 -14.64 -15.35 -5.63
N ASN A 511 -13.59 -15.48 -6.45
CA ASN A 511 -13.23 -14.52 -7.49
C ASN A 511 -13.21 -13.09 -6.91
N GLN A 512 -12.46 -12.88 -5.83
CA GLN A 512 -12.27 -11.57 -5.21
C GLN A 512 -10.81 -11.13 -5.27
N GLU A 513 -10.57 -9.82 -5.24
CA GLU A 513 -9.22 -9.26 -5.34
C GLU A 513 -8.43 -9.37 -4.03
N SER A 514 -9.07 -9.08 -2.89
CA SER A 514 -8.30 -8.79 -1.67
C SER A 514 -8.99 -9.07 -0.34
N TYR A 515 -10.30 -9.27 -0.31
CA TYR A 515 -11.04 -9.63 0.90
C TYR A 515 -12.32 -10.40 0.58
N LEU A 516 -12.81 -11.11 1.60
CA LEU A 516 -14.13 -11.72 1.60
C LEU A 516 -15.10 -10.74 2.26
N THR A 517 -16.31 -10.64 1.72
CA THR A 517 -17.44 -9.97 2.38
C THR A 517 -18.37 -11.00 3.02
N LEU A 518 -19.27 -10.56 3.91
CA LEU A 518 -20.38 -11.41 4.37
C LEU A 518 -21.20 -11.99 3.21
N HIS A 519 -21.36 -11.25 2.11
CA HIS A 519 -22.05 -11.75 0.92
C HIS A 519 -21.26 -12.90 0.27
N ASN A 520 -19.94 -12.77 0.11
CA ASN A 520 -19.11 -13.84 -0.44
C ASN A 520 -19.13 -15.09 0.45
N LEU A 521 -19.07 -14.93 1.77
CA LEU A 521 -19.13 -16.06 2.72
C LEU A 521 -20.47 -16.78 2.69
N ARG A 522 -21.59 -16.07 2.49
CA ARG A 522 -22.92 -16.67 2.35
C ARG A 522 -23.08 -17.48 1.07
N ASN A 523 -22.39 -17.07 0.02
CA ASN A 523 -22.47 -17.65 -1.32
C ASN A 523 -21.16 -18.34 -1.71
N PHE A 524 -20.39 -18.79 -0.71
CA PHE A 524 -19.06 -19.36 -0.95
C PHE A 524 -19.21 -20.68 -1.74
N PRO A 525 -18.39 -20.95 -2.77
CA PRO A 525 -18.50 -22.19 -3.53
C PRO A 525 -18.39 -23.43 -2.65
N CYS A 526 -19.42 -24.28 -2.66
CA CYS A 526 -19.47 -25.47 -1.79
C CYS A 526 -18.31 -26.45 -2.02
N GLU A 527 -17.86 -26.59 -3.27
CA GLU A 527 -16.74 -27.48 -3.62
C GLU A 527 -15.44 -26.99 -2.99
N ASP A 528 -15.10 -25.71 -3.15
CA ASP A 528 -13.91 -25.10 -2.57
C ASP A 528 -13.94 -25.10 -1.04
N LEU A 529 -15.11 -24.85 -0.43
CA LEU A 529 -15.25 -24.87 1.03
C LEU A 529 -15.02 -26.27 1.60
N ASN A 530 -15.60 -27.28 0.94
CA ASN A 530 -15.38 -28.67 1.33
C ASN A 530 -13.92 -29.06 1.16
N ARG A 531 -13.31 -28.67 0.05
CA ARG A 531 -11.90 -28.96 -0.22
C ARG A 531 -10.96 -28.38 0.84
N VAL A 532 -11.15 -27.11 1.21
CA VAL A 532 -10.37 -26.49 2.29
C VAL A 532 -10.58 -27.24 3.60
N ASP A 533 -11.83 -27.51 3.97
CA ASP A 533 -12.15 -28.22 5.21
C ASP A 533 -11.58 -29.64 5.25
N ASP A 534 -11.66 -30.38 4.15
CA ASP A 534 -11.14 -31.74 4.02
C ASP A 534 -9.61 -31.78 4.13
N LEU A 535 -8.90 -30.77 3.61
CA LEU A 535 -7.46 -30.63 3.80
C LEU A 535 -7.11 -30.48 5.28
N TRP A 536 -7.81 -29.57 5.99
CA TRP A 536 -7.60 -29.37 7.42
C TRP A 536 -7.90 -30.61 8.24
N LEU A 537 -9.01 -31.31 7.97
CA LEU A 537 -9.36 -32.56 8.63
C LEU A 537 -8.30 -33.65 8.39
N LYS A 538 -7.94 -33.89 7.13
CA LYS A 538 -6.99 -34.93 6.70
C LYS A 538 -5.65 -34.80 7.40
N HIS A 539 -5.08 -33.59 7.43
CA HIS A 539 -3.72 -33.38 7.94
C HIS A 539 -3.66 -33.11 9.45
N SER A 540 -4.80 -32.89 10.10
CA SER A 540 -4.89 -32.67 11.55
C SER A 540 -5.44 -33.86 12.35
N ASN A 541 -5.61 -35.04 11.73
CA ASN A 541 -6.32 -36.18 12.33
C ASN A 541 -7.74 -35.81 12.82
N ASN A 542 -8.48 -35.08 11.99
CA ASN A 542 -9.84 -34.60 12.27
C ASN A 542 -9.98 -33.69 13.51
N THR A 543 -8.91 -33.02 13.93
CA THR A 543 -8.94 -32.10 15.09
C THR A 543 -9.10 -30.64 14.71
N LEU A 544 -8.79 -30.27 13.46
CA LEU A 544 -8.86 -28.91 12.93
C LEU A 544 -9.74 -28.89 11.67
N GLY A 545 -10.32 -27.72 11.36
CA GLY A 545 -11.23 -27.54 10.23
C GLY A 545 -12.48 -26.73 10.60
N PHE A 546 -13.15 -26.18 9.59
CA PHE A 546 -14.40 -25.44 9.76
C PHE A 546 -15.54 -26.34 10.20
N SER A 547 -15.54 -27.62 9.84
CA SER A 547 -16.54 -28.59 10.31
C SER A 547 -16.38 -28.88 11.81
N VAL A 548 -15.15 -29.00 12.30
CA VAL A 548 -14.87 -29.09 13.76
C VAL A 548 -15.32 -27.82 14.47
N GLN A 549 -15.00 -26.65 13.92
CA GLN A 549 -15.47 -25.37 14.46
C GLN A 549 -17.00 -25.27 14.44
N LYS A 550 -17.68 -25.81 13.44
CA LYS A 550 -19.14 -25.83 13.35
C LYS A 550 -19.77 -26.64 14.49
N GLU A 551 -19.21 -27.79 14.82
CA GLU A 551 -19.66 -28.60 15.96
C GLU A 551 -19.46 -27.85 17.28
N ILE A 552 -18.27 -27.29 17.49
CA ILE A 552 -17.98 -26.48 18.69
C ILE A 552 -18.92 -25.26 18.79
N TRP A 553 -19.18 -24.58 17.68
CA TRP A 553 -20.10 -23.44 17.62
C TRP A 553 -21.50 -23.81 18.08
N LEU A 554 -22.02 -24.97 17.66
CA LEU A 554 -23.31 -25.49 18.10
C LEU A 554 -23.29 -25.84 19.59
N ASP A 555 -22.24 -26.51 20.06
CA ASP A 555 -22.10 -26.95 21.46
C ASP A 555 -22.11 -25.77 22.46
N VAL A 556 -21.50 -24.64 22.09
CA VAL A 556 -21.51 -23.44 22.94
C VAL A 556 -22.83 -22.64 22.88
N GLY A 557 -23.81 -23.12 22.10
CA GLY A 557 -25.12 -22.51 21.91
C GLY A 557 -25.20 -21.50 20.76
N GLY A 558 -24.27 -21.57 19.80
CA GLY A 558 -24.30 -20.83 18.56
C GLY A 558 -25.45 -21.27 17.65
N LYS A 559 -26.00 -20.33 16.87
CA LYS A 559 -27.08 -20.59 15.93
C LYS A 559 -26.53 -20.59 14.50
N LEU A 560 -27.09 -21.43 13.64
CA LEU A 560 -26.80 -21.44 12.20
C LEU A 560 -27.74 -20.50 11.44
N ASP A 561 -27.77 -19.23 11.85
CA ASP A 561 -28.69 -18.20 11.33
C ASP A 561 -27.97 -17.13 10.49
N PHE A 562 -26.75 -17.44 10.03
CA PHE A 562 -25.84 -16.49 9.36
C PHE A 562 -25.51 -15.25 10.21
N GLY A 563 -25.53 -15.38 11.54
CA GLY A 563 -25.26 -14.29 12.48
C GLY A 563 -26.32 -13.19 12.44
N LYS A 564 -27.59 -13.54 12.14
CA LYS A 564 -28.73 -12.60 12.14
C LYS A 564 -29.00 -12.06 13.55
N ASP A 565 -28.99 -12.93 14.56
CA ASP A 565 -29.09 -12.51 15.96
C ASP A 565 -27.70 -12.14 16.49
N ILE A 566 -27.36 -10.85 16.37
CA ILE A 566 -26.08 -10.32 16.83
C ILE A 566 -25.90 -10.68 18.31
N GLN A 567 -26.84 -10.36 19.19
CA GLN A 567 -26.66 -10.57 20.64
C GLN A 567 -26.40 -12.03 21.01
N SER A 568 -27.09 -12.99 20.38
CA SER A 568 -26.84 -14.41 20.58
C SER A 568 -25.45 -14.82 20.07
N ALA A 569 -25.05 -14.33 18.88
CA ALA A 569 -23.70 -14.55 18.35
C ALA A 569 -22.60 -13.96 19.27
N SER A 570 -22.91 -12.90 20.06
CA SER A 570 -22.31 -12.50 21.37
C SER A 570 -21.66 -13.62 22.11
N LYS A 571 -22.58 -14.20 22.84
CA LYS A 571 -22.34 -15.11 23.92
C LYS A 571 -21.77 -16.39 23.31
N ALA A 572 -22.32 -16.76 22.16
CA ALA A 572 -21.78 -17.67 21.15
C ALA A 572 -20.26 -17.63 21.04
N PHE A 573 -19.79 -16.54 20.43
CA PHE A 573 -18.41 -16.36 20.03
C PHE A 573 -17.43 -16.23 21.18
N GLN A 574 -17.84 -15.65 22.31
CA GLN A 574 -17.00 -15.58 23.51
C GLN A 574 -16.67 -16.99 24.02
N LYS A 575 -17.70 -17.82 24.22
CA LYS A 575 -17.55 -19.20 24.65
C LYS A 575 -16.79 -20.04 23.63
N PHE A 576 -17.10 -19.85 22.35
CA PHE A 576 -16.37 -20.48 21.24
C PHE A 576 -14.88 -20.15 21.33
N GLY A 577 -14.53 -18.87 21.44
CA GLY A 577 -13.14 -18.41 21.55
C GLY A 577 -12.42 -18.95 22.78
N ASP A 578 -13.11 -19.10 23.91
CA ASP A 578 -12.56 -19.73 25.11
C ASP A 578 -12.25 -21.22 24.85
N GLN A 579 -13.10 -21.93 24.11
CA GLN A 579 -12.96 -23.36 23.81
C GLN A 579 -11.87 -23.65 22.75
N VAL A 580 -11.79 -22.85 21.69
CA VAL A 580 -10.79 -23.02 20.62
C VAL A 580 -9.46 -22.34 20.92
N GLY A 581 -9.37 -21.59 22.03
CA GLY A 581 -8.15 -20.94 22.49
C GLY A 581 -7.84 -19.59 21.86
N TRP A 582 -8.81 -18.94 21.23
CA TRP A 582 -8.68 -17.58 20.73
C TRP A 582 -8.88 -16.53 21.83
N ARG A 583 -9.33 -16.96 23.00
CA ARG A 583 -9.56 -16.13 24.17
C ARG A 583 -9.03 -16.82 25.42
N GLU A 584 -8.22 -16.10 26.20
CA GLU A 584 -7.61 -16.59 27.43
C GLU A 584 -7.80 -15.56 28.55
N ASN A 585 -8.21 -16.03 29.73
CA ASN A 585 -8.50 -15.17 30.89
C ASN A 585 -9.47 -14.01 30.57
N GLY A 586 -10.43 -14.26 29.68
CA GLY A 586 -11.42 -13.28 29.24
C GLY A 586 -10.92 -12.25 28.22
N GLN A 587 -9.66 -12.32 27.81
CA GLN A 587 -9.03 -11.42 26.83
C GLN A 587 -8.80 -12.13 25.50
N TRP A 588 -9.07 -11.45 24.39
CA TRP A 588 -8.80 -11.97 23.05
C TRP A 588 -7.31 -12.02 22.78
N VAL A 589 -6.83 -13.15 22.29
CA VAL A 589 -5.43 -13.35 21.91
C VAL A 589 -5.25 -12.79 20.50
N TYR A 590 -4.29 -11.88 20.33
CA TYR A 590 -3.93 -11.41 19.00
C TYR A 590 -3.31 -12.54 18.18
N TYR A 591 -3.51 -12.54 16.87
CA TYR A 591 -2.96 -13.56 15.96
C TYR A 591 -1.46 -13.85 16.18
N GLN A 592 -0.67 -12.82 16.48
CA GLN A 592 0.77 -12.97 16.75
C GLN A 592 1.09 -13.70 18.07
N GLY A 593 0.14 -13.74 19.00
CA GLY A 593 0.25 -14.41 20.30
C GLY A 593 -0.43 -15.79 20.33
N ILE A 594 -1.04 -16.24 19.22
CA ILE A 594 -1.58 -17.60 19.12
C ILE A 594 -0.41 -18.56 18.94
N SER A 595 -0.41 -19.66 19.71
CA SER A 595 0.56 -20.75 19.53
C SER A 595 0.17 -21.63 18.35
N PHE A 596 1.14 -21.90 17.47
CA PHE A 596 0.98 -22.78 16.29
C PHE A 596 1.77 -24.08 16.43
N ASP A 597 2.40 -24.33 17.59
CA ASP A 597 3.27 -25.49 17.79
C ASP A 597 2.48 -26.80 17.92
N SER A 598 1.30 -26.74 18.57
CA SER A 598 0.43 -27.89 18.82
C SER A 598 -1.07 -27.51 18.69
N PRO A 599 -1.54 -27.04 17.52
CA PRO A 599 -2.93 -26.56 17.39
C PRO A 599 -3.98 -27.64 17.69
N GLY A 600 -3.65 -28.92 17.48
CA GLY A 600 -4.52 -30.05 17.81
C GLY A 600 -4.84 -30.24 19.30
N GLU A 601 -4.11 -29.59 20.21
CA GLU A 601 -4.43 -29.62 21.66
C GLU A 601 -5.76 -28.91 21.97
N LYS A 602 -6.16 -27.94 21.13
CA LYS A 602 -7.46 -27.27 21.21
C LYS A 602 -8.20 -27.52 19.89
N PRO A 603 -9.15 -28.48 19.84
CA PRO A 603 -9.91 -28.77 18.64
C PRO A 603 -10.57 -27.52 18.04
N GLY A 604 -10.57 -27.42 16.70
CA GLY A 604 -11.11 -26.26 15.99
C GLY A 604 -10.31 -24.95 16.15
N SER A 605 -9.13 -24.99 16.76
CA SER A 605 -8.26 -23.80 16.91
C SER A 605 -7.84 -23.19 15.57
N LEU A 606 -7.82 -23.98 14.50
CA LEU A 606 -7.56 -23.56 13.12
C LEU A 606 -8.64 -24.11 12.18
N PRO A 607 -8.97 -23.41 11.08
CA PRO A 607 -8.40 -22.13 10.65
C PRO A 607 -8.96 -20.95 11.44
N ILE A 608 -8.11 -20.03 11.89
CA ILE A 608 -8.54 -18.76 12.49
C ILE A 608 -9.04 -17.83 11.41
N ILE A 609 -8.32 -17.77 10.27
CA ILE A 609 -8.40 -16.72 9.26
C ILE A 609 -8.20 -15.35 9.95
N GLU A 610 -7.01 -14.76 9.81
CA GLU A 610 -6.54 -13.51 10.48
C GLU A 610 -7.55 -12.33 10.54
N ARG A 611 -8.61 -12.37 9.72
CA ARG A 611 -9.63 -11.32 9.56
C ARG A 611 -11.06 -11.74 9.98
N ILE A 612 -11.24 -12.90 10.61
CA ILE A 612 -12.57 -13.36 11.03
C ILE A 612 -13.09 -12.53 12.23
N ILE A 613 -14.18 -11.80 11.97
CA ILE A 613 -14.98 -11.13 13.00
C ILE A 613 -16.05 -12.11 13.49
N ARG A 614 -16.56 -11.89 14.70
CA ARG A 614 -17.70 -12.64 15.27
C ARG A 614 -18.86 -12.93 14.31
N ARG A 615 -19.21 -11.98 13.43
CA ARG A 615 -20.30 -12.14 12.45
C ARG A 615 -19.91 -13.08 11.30
N TRP A 616 -18.61 -13.18 11.00
CA TRP A 616 -18.05 -14.08 10.00
C TRP A 616 -18.09 -15.54 10.44
N VAL A 617 -17.73 -15.84 11.69
CA VAL A 617 -17.83 -17.22 12.23
C VAL A 617 -19.25 -17.75 12.12
N GLY A 618 -20.22 -16.99 12.65
CA GLY A 618 -21.62 -17.37 12.52
C GLY A 618 -22.07 -17.50 11.06
N CYS A 619 -21.57 -16.64 10.16
CA CYS A 619 -21.90 -16.68 8.74
C CYS A 619 -21.36 -17.92 8.03
N LEU A 620 -20.03 -18.14 8.09
CA LEU A 620 -19.33 -19.22 7.42
C LEU A 620 -19.77 -20.59 7.96
N LEU A 621 -19.88 -20.74 9.29
CA LEU A 621 -20.31 -22.01 9.89
C LEU A 621 -21.79 -22.34 9.59
N SER A 622 -22.61 -21.33 9.31
CA SER A 622 -24.00 -21.52 8.82
C SER A 622 -24.06 -21.99 7.36
N HIS A 623 -22.95 -21.96 6.62
CA HIS A 623 -22.95 -22.28 5.21
C HIS A 623 -23.39 -23.73 4.95
N PRO A 624 -24.30 -23.99 3.98
CA PRO A 624 -24.82 -25.33 3.72
C PRO A 624 -23.78 -26.29 3.15
N GLY A 625 -22.72 -25.75 2.52
CA GLY A 625 -21.59 -26.55 2.03
C GLY A 625 -20.77 -27.21 3.14
N LEU A 626 -20.85 -26.73 4.39
CA LEU A 626 -20.16 -27.30 5.55
C LEU A 626 -21.02 -28.36 6.23
N GLN A 627 -20.66 -29.63 6.08
CA GLN A 627 -21.27 -30.75 6.80
C GLN A 627 -20.53 -31.02 8.12
N SER A 628 -21.19 -31.64 9.10
CA SER A 628 -20.53 -32.04 10.36
C SER A 628 -19.50 -33.15 10.10
N VAL A 629 -18.49 -33.25 10.97
CA VAL A 629 -17.42 -34.26 10.88
C VAL A 629 -18.03 -35.67 10.92
N THR A 630 -19.03 -35.84 11.78
CA THR A 630 -19.86 -37.05 11.91
C THR A 630 -20.57 -37.44 10.61
N HIS A 631 -21.08 -36.49 9.82
CA HIS A 631 -21.74 -36.77 8.55
C HIS A 631 -20.75 -37.11 7.43
N LYS A 632 -19.54 -36.55 7.45
CA LYS A 632 -18.48 -36.84 6.47
C LYS A 632 -17.91 -38.25 6.64
N ALA A 633 -17.69 -38.69 7.89
CA ALA A 633 -17.21 -40.04 8.19
C ALA A 633 -18.13 -41.16 7.68
N PHE A 634 -19.45 -40.93 7.65
CA PHE A 634 -20.46 -41.87 7.14
C PHE A 634 -20.52 -42.00 5.61
N ARG A 635 -19.91 -41.09 4.85
CA ARG A 635 -19.84 -41.15 3.37
C ARG A 635 -18.55 -41.78 2.85
N SER A 636 -17.51 -41.83 3.69
CA SER A 636 -16.21 -42.44 3.39
C SER A 636 -16.11 -43.94 3.74
N SER A 637 -17.15 -44.49 4.38
CA SER A 637 -17.36 -45.93 4.64
C SER A 637 -18.34 -46.52 3.63
#